data_AF-A0A699QT94-F1
#
_entry.id   AF-A0A699QT94-F1
#
_cell.length_a   1.000
_cell.length_b   1.000
_cell.length_c   1.000
_cell.angle_alpha   90.00
_cell.angle_beta   90.00
_cell.angle_gamma   90.00
#
_symmetry.space_group_name_H-M   'P 1'
#
loop_
_entity.id
_entity.type
_entity.pdbx_description
1 polymer ?
#
loop_
_entity_poly.entity_id
_entity_poly.type
_entity_poly.pdbx_seq_one_letter_code
_entity_poly.pdbx_strand_id
1 'polypeptide(L)'
;QTHSLERNTVDWGQLRQAAYQRAQGAQTIHDLLPIYPFVFEQLKDDHGWLAYRGKTYKWYNKARLPYTNATVKAALATKPRLQVRLLPGQIGYLLLPGINAGGSLAKQQLAAQAVLDSVCRINSDKIRAWIIDLRLNDGGAMAPMLGGIAPLLGDGHLGGFTDQDGKPTEQCGLTASSGEIVAISLKGRPATRFFGEPTYGATTANESYLISGTAYLTIAGAAETDRKQVPYRTNVRPDELIIGGDDFTDSGKDAK
;
A
#
# COMPACT_ATOMS: atom_id res chain seq x y z
N GLN A 1 19.67 10.16 -3.26
CA GLN A 1 20.78 9.42 -3.88
C GLN A 1 20.91 8.02 -3.32
N THR A 2 21.14 7.86 -2.02
CA THR A 2 21.39 6.55 -1.40
C THR A 2 20.14 5.65 -1.29
N HIS A 3 18.94 6.24 -1.15
CA HIS A 3 17.72 5.49 -0.81
C HIS A 3 16.70 5.34 -1.94
N SER A 4 16.80 6.11 -3.03
CA SER A 4 15.76 6.07 -4.08
C SER A 4 15.74 4.70 -4.79
N LEU A 5 14.54 4.20 -5.09
CA LEU A 5 14.35 3.02 -5.95
C LEU A 5 14.87 3.20 -7.37
N GLU A 6 14.99 4.45 -7.83
CA GLU A 6 15.45 4.81 -9.16
C GLU A 6 16.90 5.32 -9.14
N ARG A 7 17.65 5.07 -8.06
CA ARG A 7 18.98 5.67 -7.88
C ARG A 7 19.98 5.36 -8.98
N ASN A 8 19.86 4.20 -9.64
CA ASN A 8 20.72 3.80 -10.74
C ASN A 8 20.29 4.38 -12.10
N THR A 9 19.12 5.01 -12.21
CA THR A 9 18.59 5.59 -13.46
C THR A 9 18.70 7.12 -13.51
N VAL A 10 19.08 7.74 -12.40
CA VAL A 10 19.15 9.21 -12.23
C VAL A 10 20.57 9.71 -12.50
N ASP A 11 20.71 10.72 -13.36
CA ASP A 11 21.92 11.52 -13.43
C ASP A 11 22.00 12.46 -12.22
N TRP A 12 22.72 12.03 -11.18
CA TRP A 12 22.87 12.78 -9.94
C TRP A 12 23.64 14.09 -10.10
N GLY A 13 24.55 14.18 -11.08
CA GLY A 13 25.30 15.40 -11.36
C GLY A 13 24.38 16.47 -11.91
N GLN A 14 23.63 16.12 -12.96
CA GLN A 14 22.65 16.99 -13.58
C GLN A 14 21.53 17.39 -12.62
N LEU A 15 20.97 16.43 -11.87
CA LEU A 15 19.92 16.70 -10.89
C LEU A 15 20.38 17.69 -9.82
N ARG A 16 21.60 17.49 -9.26
CA ARG A 16 22.14 18.39 -8.24
C ARG A 16 22.33 19.80 -8.78
N GLN A 17 22.89 19.94 -9.98
CA GLN A 17 23.06 21.24 -10.63
C GLN A 17 21.70 21.93 -10.84
N ALA A 18 20.71 21.21 -11.38
CA ALA A 18 19.38 21.75 -11.64
C ALA A 18 18.63 22.15 -10.36
N ALA A 19 18.80 21.38 -9.28
CA ALA A 19 18.22 21.68 -7.97
C ALA A 19 18.88 22.93 -7.34
N TYR A 20 20.21 23.05 -7.40
CA TYR A 20 20.91 24.23 -6.89
C TYR A 20 20.60 25.50 -7.68
N GLN A 21 20.48 25.41 -9.00
CA GLN A 21 20.02 26.54 -9.82
C GLN A 21 18.61 27.00 -9.40
N ARG A 22 17.68 26.08 -9.15
CA ARG A 22 16.32 26.40 -8.66
C ARG A 22 16.32 26.97 -7.24
N ALA A 23 17.34 26.68 -6.44
CA ALA A 23 17.51 27.21 -5.10
C ALA A 23 18.23 28.57 -5.06
N GLN A 24 18.71 29.09 -6.20
CA GLN A 24 19.43 30.37 -6.22
C GLN A 24 18.52 31.51 -5.72
N GLY A 25 19.05 32.30 -4.79
CA GLY A 25 18.32 33.41 -4.17
C GLY A 25 17.35 32.98 -3.06
N ALA A 26 17.21 31.69 -2.76
CA ALA A 26 16.46 31.24 -1.60
C ALA A 26 17.11 31.76 -0.30
N GLN A 27 16.31 32.41 0.55
CA GLN A 27 16.78 32.96 1.83
C GLN A 27 16.22 32.18 3.02
N THR A 28 15.14 31.42 2.79
CA THR A 28 14.44 30.65 3.81
C THR A 28 14.19 29.22 3.37
N ILE A 29 13.90 28.33 4.34
CA ILE A 29 13.47 26.95 4.05
C ILE A 29 12.20 26.95 3.18
N HIS A 30 11.31 27.92 3.37
CA HIS A 30 10.07 28.00 2.61
C HIS A 30 10.32 28.19 1.11
N ASP A 31 11.36 28.94 0.74
CA ASP A 31 11.73 29.20 -0.65
C ASP A 31 12.23 27.94 -1.36
N LEU A 32 12.71 26.95 -0.60
CA LEU A 32 13.19 25.67 -1.13
C LEU A 32 12.07 24.64 -1.35
N LEU A 33 10.91 24.79 -0.71
CA LEU A 33 9.83 23.79 -0.76
C LEU A 33 9.30 23.52 -2.19
N PRO A 34 9.16 24.51 -3.08
CA PRO A 34 8.71 24.27 -4.46
C PRO A 34 9.68 23.46 -5.33
N ILE A 35 10.92 23.22 -4.88
CA ILE A 35 11.92 22.43 -5.63
C ILE A 35 11.60 20.93 -5.52
N TYR A 36 10.97 20.49 -4.43
CA TYR A 36 10.78 19.08 -4.15
C TYR A 36 9.90 18.34 -5.17
N PRO A 37 8.77 18.89 -5.65
CA PRO A 37 8.03 18.26 -6.76
C PRO A 37 8.90 18.02 -8.00
N PHE A 38 9.81 18.94 -8.35
CA PHE A 38 10.76 18.71 -9.43
C PHE A 38 11.75 17.59 -9.09
N VAL A 39 12.29 17.56 -7.87
CA VAL A 39 13.20 16.48 -7.45
C VAL A 39 12.50 15.12 -7.57
N PHE A 40 11.29 14.98 -7.04
CA PHE A 40 10.50 13.75 -7.13
C PHE A 40 10.20 13.34 -8.58
N GLU A 41 9.93 14.30 -9.46
CA GLU A 41 9.80 14.04 -10.91
C GLU A 41 11.06 13.45 -11.52
N GLN A 42 12.24 14.01 -11.20
CA GLN A 42 13.51 13.50 -11.72
C GLN A 42 13.85 12.11 -11.15
N LEU A 43 13.41 11.82 -9.93
CA LEU A 43 13.49 10.48 -9.32
C LEU A 43 12.45 9.51 -9.89
N LYS A 44 11.50 9.96 -10.70
CA LYS A 44 10.31 9.20 -11.11
C LYS A 44 9.54 8.62 -9.91
N ASP A 45 9.57 9.35 -8.79
CA ASP A 45 8.96 8.95 -7.52
C ASP A 45 7.69 9.76 -7.29
N ASP A 46 6.54 9.22 -7.70
CA ASP A 46 5.20 9.79 -7.48
C ASP A 46 4.56 9.31 -6.15
N HIS A 47 5.36 8.61 -5.34
CA HIS A 47 5.00 8.03 -4.06
C HIS A 47 5.65 8.74 -2.87
N GLY A 48 6.82 9.33 -3.09
CA GLY A 48 7.52 10.18 -2.15
C GLY A 48 6.89 11.56 -2.00
N TRP A 49 7.13 12.17 -0.84
CA TRP A 49 6.74 13.54 -0.56
C TRP A 49 7.65 14.17 0.48
N LEU A 50 7.75 15.49 0.45
CA LEU A 50 8.22 16.27 1.59
C LEU A 50 7.00 16.73 2.41
N ALA A 51 6.98 16.45 3.71
CA ALA A 51 6.05 17.05 4.65
C ALA A 51 6.74 18.19 5.41
N TYR A 52 6.14 19.38 5.43
CA TYR A 52 6.62 20.52 6.20
C TYR A 52 5.45 21.33 6.76
N ARG A 53 5.39 21.50 8.09
CA ARG A 53 4.33 22.26 8.79
C ARG A 53 2.91 21.91 8.32
N GLY A 54 2.64 20.61 8.15
CA GLY A 54 1.33 20.09 7.74
C GLY A 54 1.02 20.19 6.24
N LYS A 55 1.93 20.75 5.42
CA LYS A 55 1.81 20.74 3.95
C LYS A 55 2.68 19.64 3.34
N THR A 56 2.21 19.06 2.24
CA THR A 56 2.95 18.06 1.46
C THR A 56 3.35 18.60 0.09
N TYR A 57 4.58 18.30 -0.31
CA TYR A 57 5.16 18.67 -1.60
C TYR A 57 5.59 17.39 -2.29
N LYS A 58 4.93 17.04 -3.40
CA LYS A 58 5.17 15.81 -4.15
C LYS A 58 4.99 16.03 -5.63
N TRP A 59 5.55 15.12 -6.42
CA TRP A 59 5.27 15.05 -7.85
C TRP A 59 3.98 14.28 -8.10
N TYR A 60 3.21 14.73 -9.09
CA TYR A 60 2.03 14.02 -9.58
C TYR A 60 2.35 13.52 -10.99
N ASN A 61 2.60 12.22 -11.10
CA ASN A 61 2.86 11.59 -12.39
C ASN A 61 1.58 11.57 -13.25
N LYS A 62 1.51 12.48 -14.22
CA LYS A 62 0.36 12.60 -15.14
C LYS A 62 0.22 11.39 -16.08
N ALA A 63 1.26 10.58 -16.24
CA ALA A 63 1.19 9.36 -17.05
C ALA A 63 0.54 8.19 -16.30
N ARG A 64 0.45 8.25 -14.96
CA ARG A 64 -0.26 7.24 -14.17
C ARG A 64 -1.76 7.40 -14.40
N LEU A 65 -2.39 6.36 -14.96
CA LEU A 65 -3.82 6.37 -15.21
C LEU A 65 -4.58 6.42 -13.87
N PRO A 66 -5.60 7.28 -13.74
CA PRO A 66 -6.43 7.30 -12.54
C PRO A 66 -7.20 5.98 -12.41
N TYR A 67 -7.47 5.57 -11.17
CA TYR A 67 -8.37 4.45 -10.93
C TYR A 67 -9.78 4.77 -11.46
N THR A 68 -10.26 3.98 -12.42
CA THR A 68 -11.45 4.33 -13.23
C THR A 68 -12.74 3.75 -12.68
N ASN A 69 -12.71 2.64 -11.94
CA ASN A 69 -13.91 1.93 -11.48
C ASN A 69 -14.80 2.83 -10.60
N ALA A 70 -15.92 3.28 -11.17
CA ALA A 70 -16.82 4.23 -10.52
C ALA A 70 -17.56 3.63 -9.33
N THR A 71 -17.94 2.35 -9.41
CA THR A 71 -18.64 1.64 -8.34
C THR A 71 -17.77 1.52 -7.09
N VAL A 72 -16.51 1.11 -7.26
CA VAL A 72 -15.53 1.04 -6.16
C VAL A 72 -15.28 2.42 -5.58
N LYS A 73 -15.10 3.46 -6.41
CA LYS A 73 -14.94 4.85 -5.92
C LYS A 73 -16.13 5.32 -5.10
N ALA A 74 -17.35 5.05 -5.55
CA ALA A 74 -18.56 5.41 -4.83
C ALA A 74 -18.65 4.67 -3.47
N ALA A 75 -18.33 3.37 -3.46
CA ALA A 75 -18.32 2.57 -2.24
C ALA A 75 -17.21 2.98 -1.24
N LEU A 76 -16.02 3.35 -1.73
CA LEU A 76 -14.95 3.91 -0.88
C LEU A 76 -15.38 5.25 -0.24
N ALA A 77 -16.11 6.09 -0.97
CA ALA A 77 -16.59 7.37 -0.46
C ALA A 77 -17.55 7.23 0.74
N THR A 78 -18.21 6.08 0.90
CA THR A 78 -19.06 5.79 2.07
C THR A 78 -18.28 5.37 3.31
N LYS A 79 -16.94 5.33 3.25
CA LYS A 79 -16.05 4.89 4.34
C LYS A 79 -16.42 3.49 4.85
N PRO A 80 -16.19 2.46 4.02
CA PRO A 80 -16.60 1.11 4.32
C PRO A 80 -15.96 0.61 5.62
N ARG A 81 -16.74 -0.18 6.36
CA ARG A 81 -16.28 -0.82 7.59
C ARG A 81 -15.97 -2.28 7.31
N LEU A 82 -15.16 -2.85 8.19
CA LEU A 82 -14.88 -4.27 8.24
C LEU A 82 -16.21 -5.07 8.23
N GLN A 83 -16.32 -6.04 7.35
CA GLN A 83 -17.49 -6.93 7.29
C GLN A 83 -17.04 -8.37 7.35
N VAL A 84 -17.76 -9.18 8.12
CA VAL A 84 -17.52 -10.61 8.20
C VAL A 84 -18.85 -11.34 8.09
N ARG A 85 -18.92 -12.35 7.21
CA ARG A 85 -20.13 -13.11 6.91
C ARG A 85 -19.79 -14.58 6.69
N LEU A 86 -20.73 -15.47 7.01
CA LEU A 86 -20.69 -16.86 6.56
C LEU A 86 -21.58 -16.98 5.31
N LEU A 87 -20.97 -17.31 4.18
CA LEU A 87 -21.66 -17.54 2.91
C LEU A 87 -22.06 -19.02 2.77
N PRO A 88 -23.02 -19.35 1.86
CA PRO A 88 -23.35 -20.73 1.52
C PRO A 88 -22.12 -21.57 1.18
N GLY A 89 -22.16 -22.87 1.48
CA GLY A 89 -21.02 -23.76 1.29
C GLY A 89 -19.96 -23.68 2.38
N GLN A 90 -20.24 -22.99 3.49
CA GLN A 90 -19.31 -22.76 4.61
C GLN A 90 -18.08 -21.95 4.20
N ILE A 91 -18.31 -20.88 3.47
CA ILE A 91 -17.26 -19.97 3.01
C ILE A 91 -17.26 -18.75 3.93
N GLY A 92 -16.15 -18.50 4.61
CA GLY A 92 -15.94 -17.26 5.36
C GLY A 92 -15.70 -16.11 4.39
N TYR A 93 -16.40 -14.99 4.56
CA TYR A 93 -16.17 -13.77 3.79
C TYR A 93 -15.70 -12.67 4.72
N LEU A 94 -14.62 -12.00 4.33
CA LEU A 94 -14.01 -10.86 5.02
C LEU A 94 -13.85 -9.71 4.02
N LEU A 95 -14.60 -8.62 4.20
CA LEU A 95 -14.26 -7.34 3.57
C LEU A 95 -13.35 -6.57 4.51
N LEU A 96 -12.09 -6.40 4.10
CA LEU A 96 -11.06 -5.70 4.88
C LEU A 96 -10.80 -4.32 4.25
N PRO A 97 -11.40 -3.24 4.76
CA PRO A 97 -11.17 -1.89 4.23
C PRO A 97 -9.80 -1.36 4.67
N GLY A 98 -9.44 -0.17 4.17
CA GLY A 98 -8.28 0.57 4.66
C GLY A 98 -8.34 0.85 6.17
N ILE A 99 -7.19 0.74 6.85
CA ILE A 99 -7.09 0.91 8.31
C ILE A 99 -6.19 2.11 8.60
N ASN A 100 -6.80 3.22 9.04
CA ASN A 100 -6.08 4.42 9.45
C ASN A 100 -5.71 4.38 10.94
N ALA A 101 -4.77 3.49 11.31
CA ALA A 101 -4.30 3.31 12.69
C ALA A 101 -2.80 3.57 12.87
N GLY A 102 -2.22 4.45 12.05
CA GLY A 102 -0.82 4.88 12.18
C GLY A 102 -0.53 5.63 13.49
N GLY A 103 0.75 5.72 13.84
CA GLY A 103 1.25 6.59 14.91
C GLY A 103 1.67 5.88 16.21
N SER A 104 0.78 5.13 16.87
CA SER A 104 1.11 4.45 18.15
C SER A 104 0.86 2.95 18.13
N LEU A 105 1.71 2.20 18.84
CA LEU A 105 1.59 0.75 18.97
C LEU A 105 0.22 0.33 19.53
N ALA A 106 -0.29 1.05 20.53
CA ALA A 106 -1.60 0.77 21.11
C ALA A 106 -2.75 0.89 20.09
N LYS A 107 -2.73 1.90 19.21
CA LYS A 107 -3.73 2.03 18.14
C LYS A 107 -3.65 0.90 17.14
N GLN A 108 -2.43 0.49 16.78
CA GLN A 108 -2.21 -0.64 15.88
C GLN A 108 -2.68 -1.95 16.50
N GLN A 109 -2.39 -2.20 17.79
CA GLN A 109 -2.86 -3.39 18.50
C GLN A 109 -4.38 -3.45 18.60
N LEU A 110 -5.03 -2.33 18.95
CA LEU A 110 -6.49 -2.25 18.99
C LEU A 110 -7.13 -2.52 17.63
N ALA A 111 -6.56 -1.96 16.56
CA ALA A 111 -7.04 -2.21 15.20
C ALA A 111 -6.82 -3.66 14.75
N ALA A 112 -5.67 -4.26 15.08
CA ALA A 112 -5.39 -5.66 14.81
C ALA A 112 -6.39 -6.58 15.54
N GLN A 113 -6.62 -6.32 16.82
CA GLN A 113 -7.55 -7.08 17.64
C GLN A 113 -8.98 -6.99 17.09
N ALA A 114 -9.43 -5.80 16.67
CA ALA A 114 -10.75 -5.64 16.08
C ALA A 114 -10.93 -6.46 14.79
N VAL A 115 -9.89 -6.58 13.96
CA VAL A 115 -9.93 -7.44 12.77
C VAL A 115 -9.96 -8.91 13.17
N LEU A 116 -9.09 -9.33 14.10
CA LEU A 116 -9.02 -10.71 14.59
C LEU A 116 -10.34 -11.16 15.22
N ASP A 117 -10.89 -10.37 16.14
CA ASP A 117 -12.18 -10.63 16.79
C ASP A 117 -13.29 -10.78 15.75
N SER A 118 -13.24 -10.00 14.67
CA SER A 118 -14.22 -10.09 13.59
C SER A 118 -14.12 -11.38 12.81
N VAL A 119 -12.90 -11.85 12.52
CA VAL A 119 -12.65 -13.15 11.89
C VAL A 119 -13.13 -14.27 12.82
N CYS A 120 -12.85 -14.19 14.12
CA CYS A 120 -13.25 -15.18 15.12
C CYS A 120 -14.76 -15.20 15.41
N ARG A 121 -15.51 -14.12 15.10
CA ARG A 121 -16.97 -14.06 15.30
C ARG A 121 -17.74 -15.05 14.43
N ILE A 122 -17.18 -15.48 13.30
CA ILE A 122 -17.75 -16.58 12.51
C ILE A 122 -17.05 -17.87 12.91
N ASN A 123 -17.82 -18.92 13.18
CA ASN A 123 -17.30 -20.18 13.69
C ASN A 123 -16.31 -20.78 12.69
N SER A 124 -15.02 -20.63 12.98
CA SER A 124 -13.90 -21.05 12.13
C SER A 124 -13.91 -22.55 11.84
N ASP A 125 -14.41 -23.36 12.77
CA ASP A 125 -14.34 -24.82 12.71
C ASP A 125 -15.22 -25.41 11.62
N LYS A 126 -16.19 -24.61 11.13
CA LYS A 126 -17.06 -25.00 10.02
C LYS A 126 -16.58 -24.47 8.68
N ILE A 127 -15.67 -23.49 8.66
CA ILE A 127 -15.27 -22.79 7.44
C ILE A 127 -14.32 -23.66 6.61
N ARG A 128 -14.68 -23.89 5.34
CA ARG A 128 -13.91 -24.69 4.39
C ARG A 128 -13.02 -23.85 3.46
N ALA A 129 -13.38 -22.59 3.26
CA ALA A 129 -12.65 -21.65 2.41
C ALA A 129 -12.91 -20.21 2.87
N TRP A 130 -12.00 -19.30 2.51
CA TRP A 130 -12.12 -17.88 2.81
C TRP A 130 -12.08 -17.04 1.53
N ILE A 131 -12.95 -16.03 1.47
CA ILE A 131 -12.87 -14.91 0.54
C ILE A 131 -12.39 -13.70 1.35
N ILE A 132 -11.24 -13.15 0.97
CA ILE A 132 -10.71 -11.90 1.52
C ILE A 132 -10.88 -10.83 0.45
N ASP A 133 -11.89 -9.99 0.65
CA ASP A 133 -12.26 -8.92 -0.26
C ASP A 133 -11.50 -7.63 0.10
N LEU A 134 -10.58 -7.26 -0.80
CA LEU A 134 -9.73 -6.08 -0.70
C LEU A 134 -10.16 -4.98 -1.67
N ARG A 135 -11.30 -5.12 -2.37
CA ARG A 135 -11.74 -4.16 -3.40
C ARG A 135 -11.97 -2.77 -2.84
N LEU A 136 -12.34 -2.68 -1.56
CA LEU A 136 -12.52 -1.43 -0.83
C LEU A 136 -11.37 -1.13 0.15
N ASN A 137 -10.18 -1.68 -0.10
CA ASN A 137 -8.98 -1.39 0.67
C ASN A 137 -8.10 -0.36 -0.06
N ASP A 138 -8.09 0.86 0.43
CA ASP A 138 -7.30 1.99 -0.08
C ASP A 138 -5.97 2.20 0.67
N GLY A 139 -5.58 1.25 1.54
CA GLY A 139 -4.33 1.28 2.28
C GLY A 139 -4.43 1.76 3.73
N GLY A 140 -3.38 2.40 4.23
CA GLY A 140 -3.23 2.77 5.63
C GLY A 140 -2.14 1.98 6.37
N ALA A 141 -2.42 1.56 7.60
CA ALA A 141 -1.48 0.88 8.47
C ALA A 141 -1.47 -0.64 8.17
N MET A 142 -0.32 -1.13 7.71
CA MET A 142 -0.11 -2.55 7.39
C MET A 142 -0.18 -3.48 8.60
N ALA A 143 0.51 -3.14 9.69
CA ALA A 143 0.64 -4.00 10.86
C ALA A 143 -0.73 -4.51 11.39
N PRO A 144 -1.75 -3.66 11.60
CA PRO A 144 -3.06 -4.15 12.06
C PRO A 144 -3.80 -4.99 11.02
N MET A 145 -3.60 -4.74 9.72
CA MET A 145 -4.20 -5.57 8.69
C MET A 145 -3.63 -6.99 8.73
N LEU A 146 -2.30 -7.11 8.66
CA LEU A 146 -1.61 -8.41 8.64
C LEU A 146 -1.81 -9.16 9.97
N GLY A 147 -1.66 -8.49 11.10
CA GLY A 147 -1.86 -9.09 12.42
C GLY A 147 -3.30 -9.55 12.63
N GLY A 148 -4.27 -8.79 12.14
CA GLY A 148 -5.68 -9.12 12.24
C GLY A 148 -6.11 -10.35 11.45
N ILE A 149 -5.50 -10.57 10.28
CA ILE A 149 -5.79 -11.74 9.42
C ILE A 149 -4.76 -12.87 9.57
N ALA A 150 -3.87 -12.80 10.56
CA ALA A 150 -2.80 -13.78 10.75
C ALA A 150 -3.27 -15.25 10.68
N PRO A 151 -4.44 -15.64 11.26
CA PRO A 151 -4.95 -17.00 11.13
C PRO A 151 -5.20 -17.46 9.68
N LEU A 152 -5.43 -16.53 8.75
CA LEU A 152 -5.70 -16.81 7.34
C LEU A 152 -4.42 -16.88 6.50
N LEU A 153 -3.38 -16.17 6.93
CA LEU A 153 -2.08 -16.11 6.24
C LEU A 153 -1.30 -17.42 6.38
N GLY A 154 -1.44 -18.09 7.53
CA GLY A 154 -0.65 -19.25 7.90
C GLY A 154 0.76 -18.86 8.37
N ASP A 155 1.54 -19.86 8.76
CA ASP A 155 2.88 -19.66 9.29
C ASP A 155 3.92 -19.40 8.17
N GLY A 156 5.02 -18.75 8.56
CA GLY A 156 6.21 -18.57 7.74
C GLY A 156 6.42 -17.16 7.21
N HIS A 157 7.27 -17.05 6.19
CA HIS A 157 7.59 -15.77 5.58
C HIS A 157 6.41 -15.26 4.76
N LEU A 158 5.90 -14.08 5.13
CA LEU A 158 4.78 -13.43 4.42
C LEU A 158 5.26 -12.67 3.18
N GLY A 159 6.56 -12.38 3.09
CA GLY A 159 7.12 -11.44 2.13
C GLY A 159 7.95 -10.39 2.85
N GLY A 160 8.44 -9.42 2.11
CA GLY A 160 9.31 -8.40 2.66
C GLY A 160 9.54 -7.25 1.71
N PHE A 161 10.64 -6.55 1.93
CA PHE A 161 10.99 -5.38 1.16
C PHE A 161 12.41 -5.55 0.64
N THR A 162 12.64 -5.18 -0.61
CA THR A 162 13.97 -5.19 -1.20
C THR A 162 14.31 -3.83 -1.78
N ASP A 163 15.56 -3.42 -1.64
CA ASP A 163 16.05 -2.21 -2.29
C ASP A 163 16.16 -2.40 -3.83
N GLN A 164 16.69 -1.39 -4.53
CA GLN A 164 16.88 -1.47 -5.98
C GLN A 164 17.80 -2.64 -6.40
N ASP A 165 18.75 -3.05 -5.55
CA ASP A 165 19.71 -4.11 -5.83
C ASP A 165 19.17 -5.51 -5.45
N GLY A 166 17.90 -5.59 -5.01
CA GLY A 166 17.26 -6.83 -4.59
C GLY A 166 17.68 -7.30 -3.19
N LYS A 167 18.40 -6.46 -2.44
CA LYS A 167 18.81 -6.80 -1.08
C LYS A 167 17.64 -6.59 -0.12
N PRO A 168 17.36 -7.54 0.79
CA PRO A 168 16.35 -7.34 1.83
C PRO A 168 16.64 -6.07 2.62
N THR A 169 15.62 -5.26 2.85
CA THR A 169 15.73 -4.14 3.79
C THR A 169 15.20 -4.59 5.15
N GLU A 170 15.92 -4.27 6.22
CA GLU A 170 15.49 -4.61 7.60
C GLU A 170 14.25 -3.81 8.06
N GLN A 171 13.78 -2.89 7.21
CA GLN A 171 12.72 -1.97 7.54
C GLN A 171 11.37 -2.57 7.15
N CYS A 172 10.64 -3.07 8.17
CA CYS A 172 9.21 -3.25 8.09
C CYS A 172 8.58 -1.86 7.94
N GLY A 173 8.38 -1.41 6.70
CA GLY A 173 7.92 -0.07 6.36
C GLY A 173 6.63 0.25 7.12
N LEU A 174 6.71 1.14 8.11
CA LEU A 174 5.59 1.59 8.92
C LEU A 174 4.49 2.30 8.10
N THR A 175 4.67 2.48 6.79
CA THR A 175 3.62 2.91 5.86
C THR A 175 3.99 2.46 4.45
N ALA A 176 3.27 1.48 3.91
CA ALA A 176 3.23 1.16 2.49
C ALA A 176 1.75 1.11 2.08
N SER A 177 1.44 1.02 0.78
CA SER A 177 0.06 0.89 0.28
C SER A 177 -0.57 -0.40 0.82
N SER A 178 -1.07 -0.35 2.05
CA SER A 178 -1.24 -1.54 2.89
C SER A 178 -2.36 -2.48 2.43
N GLY A 179 -3.16 -2.08 1.44
CA GLY A 179 -4.08 -2.98 0.77
C GLY A 179 -3.37 -3.99 -0.12
N GLU A 180 -2.33 -3.55 -0.85
CA GLU A 180 -1.58 -4.41 -1.77
C GLU A 180 -0.65 -5.37 -1.02
N ILE A 181 -0.06 -4.95 0.11
CA ILE A 181 0.79 -5.84 0.89
C ILE A 181 0.02 -7.03 1.49
N VAL A 182 -1.28 -6.86 1.80
CA VAL A 182 -2.14 -7.99 2.21
C VAL A 182 -2.29 -8.99 1.06
N ALA A 183 -2.52 -8.49 -0.16
CA ALA A 183 -2.59 -9.33 -1.36
C ALA A 183 -1.25 -10.02 -1.66
N ILE A 184 -0.12 -9.30 -1.55
CA ILE A 184 1.23 -9.84 -1.74
C ILE A 184 1.55 -10.89 -0.68
N SER A 185 1.12 -10.69 0.57
CA SER A 185 1.31 -11.66 1.65
C SER A 185 0.60 -12.99 1.40
N LEU A 186 -0.47 -12.96 0.62
CA LEU A 186 -1.22 -14.14 0.17
C LEU A 186 -0.63 -14.76 -1.11
N LYS A 187 0.22 -14.05 -1.88
CA LYS A 187 0.86 -14.61 -3.07
C LYS A 187 1.82 -15.73 -2.69
N GLY A 188 1.84 -16.77 -3.52
CA GLY A 188 2.61 -17.99 -3.30
C GLY A 188 2.05 -18.92 -2.20
N ARG A 189 1.01 -18.53 -1.47
CA ARG A 189 0.35 -19.40 -0.48
C ARG A 189 -0.39 -20.54 -1.19
N PRO A 190 -0.28 -21.80 -0.73
CA PRO A 190 -1.06 -22.90 -1.30
C PRO A 190 -2.57 -22.67 -1.17
N ALA A 191 -3.34 -23.22 -2.11
CA ALA A 191 -4.81 -23.10 -2.14
C ALA A 191 -5.31 -21.64 -2.06
N THR A 192 -4.59 -20.72 -2.72
CA THR A 192 -4.96 -19.31 -2.83
C THR A 192 -5.09 -18.94 -4.29
N ARG A 193 -6.12 -18.15 -4.62
CA ARG A 193 -6.41 -17.66 -5.96
C ARG A 193 -6.93 -16.23 -5.90
N PHE A 194 -6.54 -15.42 -6.89
CA PHE A 194 -6.86 -14.00 -6.96
C PHE A 194 -7.82 -13.73 -8.13
N PHE A 195 -8.86 -12.94 -7.89
CA PHE A 195 -9.90 -12.59 -8.85
C PHE A 195 -10.10 -11.07 -8.85
N GLY A 196 -10.47 -10.49 -10.00
CA GLY A 196 -10.84 -9.08 -10.10
C GLY A 196 -9.94 -8.28 -11.04
N GLU A 197 -9.56 -7.07 -10.65
CA GLU A 197 -8.79 -6.12 -11.46
C GLU A 197 -7.36 -5.99 -10.92
N PRO A 198 -6.38 -5.57 -11.75
CA PRO A 198 -5.07 -5.18 -11.24
C PRO A 198 -5.22 -4.11 -10.17
N THR A 199 -4.43 -4.24 -9.09
CA THR A 199 -4.43 -3.24 -8.01
C THR A 199 -3.91 -1.88 -8.48
N TYR A 200 -4.04 -0.84 -7.66
CA TYR A 200 -3.69 0.54 -8.03
C TYR A 200 -2.23 0.71 -8.47
N GLY A 201 -1.33 -0.09 -7.91
CA GLY A 201 0.05 -0.15 -8.33
C GLY A 201 0.98 0.67 -7.44
N ALA A 202 0.74 0.61 -6.14
CA ALA A 202 1.41 1.40 -5.13
C ALA A 202 2.33 0.53 -4.23
N THR A 203 3.01 -0.44 -4.84
CA THR A 203 3.77 -1.54 -4.21
C THR A 203 5.19 -1.17 -3.75
N THR A 204 5.35 0.01 -3.16
CA THR A 204 6.64 0.47 -2.62
C THR A 204 6.55 0.84 -1.16
N ALA A 205 7.53 0.45 -0.36
CA ALA A 205 7.70 0.97 0.99
C ALA A 205 8.25 2.40 0.93
N ASN A 206 7.63 3.24 1.77
CA ASN A 206 8.07 4.60 2.00
C ASN A 206 8.99 4.64 3.21
N GLU A 207 10.12 5.31 3.06
CA GLU A 207 11.05 5.58 4.15
C GLU A 207 11.04 7.08 4.44
N SER A 208 10.71 7.45 5.68
CA SER A 208 10.62 8.83 6.13
C SER A 208 11.86 9.24 6.93
N TYR A 209 12.48 10.34 6.52
CA TYR A 209 13.69 10.89 7.09
C TYR A 209 13.40 12.28 7.64
N LEU A 210 13.71 12.54 8.92
CA LEU A 210 13.69 13.89 9.46
C LEU A 210 14.87 14.66 8.85
N ILE A 211 14.60 15.72 8.09
CA ILE A 211 15.66 16.48 7.39
C ILE A 211 15.94 17.84 8.04
N SER A 212 14.97 18.46 8.73
CA SER A 212 15.17 19.70 9.50
C SER A 212 13.93 20.08 10.31
N GLY A 213 14.06 20.31 11.63
CA GLY A 213 12.96 20.81 12.47
C GLY A 213 11.71 19.93 12.42
N THR A 214 10.70 20.35 11.65
CA THR A 214 9.46 19.58 11.42
C THR A 214 9.31 19.07 9.98
N ALA A 215 10.37 19.16 9.17
CA ALA A 215 10.43 18.70 7.79
C ALA A 215 10.80 17.21 7.73
N TYR A 216 9.93 16.41 7.13
CA TYR A 216 10.18 14.99 6.85
C TYR A 216 10.21 14.76 5.35
N LEU A 217 11.30 14.16 4.85
CA LEU A 217 11.41 13.69 3.49
C LEU A 217 11.05 12.21 3.43
N THR A 218 10.02 11.88 2.67
CA THR A 218 9.61 10.50 2.44
C THR A 218 9.93 10.11 1.01
N ILE A 219 10.63 8.98 0.83
CA ILE A 219 11.07 8.47 -0.48
C ILE A 219 10.55 7.04 -0.63
N ALA A 220 10.10 6.67 -1.84
CA ALA A 220 9.88 5.28 -2.18
C ALA A 220 11.24 4.56 -2.29
N GLY A 221 11.58 3.79 -1.24
CA GLY A 221 12.93 3.25 -1.05
C GLY A 221 13.07 1.75 -1.29
N ALA A 222 11.98 1.00 -1.17
CA ALA A 222 11.99 -0.45 -1.35
C ALA A 222 10.76 -0.94 -2.11
N ALA A 223 10.93 -1.98 -2.92
CA ALA A 223 9.84 -2.70 -3.57
C ALA A 223 9.29 -3.76 -2.61
N GLU A 224 7.97 -3.93 -2.59
CA GLU A 224 7.32 -5.03 -1.88
C GLU A 224 7.62 -6.37 -2.56
N THR A 225 7.80 -7.43 -1.78
CA THR A 225 8.09 -8.78 -2.28
C THR A 225 7.16 -9.80 -1.65
N ASP A 226 6.75 -10.82 -2.42
CA ASP A 226 5.98 -11.95 -1.89
C ASP A 226 6.87 -12.94 -1.12
N ARG A 227 6.26 -14.01 -0.61
CA ARG A 227 6.97 -15.09 0.11
C ARG A 227 8.05 -15.81 -0.72
N LYS A 228 8.06 -15.65 -2.05
CA LYS A 228 9.05 -16.19 -2.97
C LYS A 228 10.08 -15.13 -3.38
N GLN A 229 10.09 -13.98 -2.70
CA GLN A 229 10.96 -12.83 -2.95
C GLN A 229 10.78 -12.23 -4.36
N VAL A 230 9.61 -12.40 -4.97
CA VAL A 230 9.29 -11.76 -6.26
C VAL A 230 8.95 -10.30 -6.00
N PRO A 231 9.68 -9.32 -6.58
CA PRO A 231 9.42 -7.91 -6.36
C PRO A 231 8.25 -7.40 -7.20
N TYR A 232 7.39 -6.61 -6.56
CA TYR A 232 6.28 -5.90 -7.16
C TYR A 232 6.68 -4.44 -7.34
N ARG A 233 6.68 -3.96 -8.59
CA ARG A 233 7.06 -2.58 -8.95
C ARG A 233 5.93 -1.77 -9.59
N THR A 234 4.84 -2.45 -9.92
CA THR A 234 3.64 -1.85 -10.50
C THR A 234 2.48 -2.29 -9.64
N ASN A 235 1.65 -3.21 -10.12
CA ASN A 235 0.47 -3.73 -9.44
C ASN A 235 0.59 -5.23 -9.14
N VAL A 236 -0.29 -5.68 -8.26
CA VAL A 236 -0.62 -7.09 -8.06
C VAL A 236 -1.66 -7.47 -9.11
N ARG A 237 -1.32 -8.42 -9.98
CA ARG A 237 -2.25 -8.96 -10.96
C ARG A 237 -3.06 -10.13 -10.38
N PRO A 238 -4.37 -10.19 -10.66
CA PRO A 238 -5.17 -11.35 -10.30
C PRO A 238 -4.80 -12.55 -11.18
N ASP A 239 -5.14 -13.75 -10.71
CA ASP A 239 -4.98 -14.97 -11.49
C ASP A 239 -6.15 -15.12 -12.49
N GLU A 240 -7.32 -14.58 -12.15
CA GLU A 240 -8.46 -14.41 -13.05
C GLU A 240 -8.85 -12.94 -13.16
N LEU A 241 -8.73 -12.39 -14.37
CA LEU A 241 -9.10 -11.00 -14.66
C LEU A 241 -10.63 -10.89 -14.83
N ILE A 242 -11.27 -10.08 -14.01
CA ILE A 242 -12.70 -9.75 -14.06
C ILE A 242 -12.81 -8.22 -13.99
N ILE A 243 -13.28 -7.61 -15.08
CA ILE A 243 -13.36 -6.14 -15.21
C ILE A 243 -14.78 -5.67 -14.91
N GLY A 244 -14.91 -4.71 -14.01
CA GLY A 244 -16.21 -4.20 -13.56
C GLY A 244 -17.13 -5.27 -12.96
N GLY A 245 -18.44 -5.03 -13.02
CA GLY A 245 -19.46 -5.95 -12.47
C GLY A 245 -19.51 -5.99 -10.94
N ASP A 246 -18.87 -5.05 -10.25
CA ASP A 246 -18.91 -4.95 -8.80
C ASP A 246 -20.33 -4.66 -8.31
N ASP A 247 -20.82 -5.47 -7.38
CA ASP A 247 -22.04 -5.20 -6.62
C ASP A 247 -21.78 -5.40 -5.12
N PHE A 248 -21.58 -4.30 -4.39
CA PHE A 248 -21.34 -4.32 -2.95
C PHE A 248 -22.62 -4.51 -2.11
N THR A 249 -23.79 -4.60 -2.76
CA THR A 249 -25.10 -4.73 -2.11
C THR A 249 -25.69 -6.12 -2.24
N ASP A 250 -25.45 -6.81 -3.35
CA ASP A 250 -26.01 -8.13 -3.67
C ASP A 250 -24.94 -9.05 -4.28
N SER A 251 -24.48 -10.02 -3.48
CA SER A 251 -23.46 -10.99 -3.91
C SER A 251 -23.93 -11.92 -5.04
N GLY A 252 -25.24 -12.01 -5.31
CA GLY A 252 -25.75 -12.76 -6.45
C GLY A 252 -25.64 -12.01 -7.79
N LYS A 253 -25.37 -10.70 -7.73
CA LYS A 253 -25.16 -9.82 -8.89
C LYS A 253 -23.72 -9.37 -9.05
N ASP A 254 -22.91 -9.60 -8.03
CA ASP A 254 -21.48 -9.32 -8.04
C ASP A 254 -20.77 -10.31 -8.96
N ALA A 255 -20.11 -9.79 -10.00
CA ALA A 255 -19.37 -10.61 -10.95
C ALA A 255 -18.01 -11.09 -10.39
N LYS A 256 -17.56 -10.49 -9.28
CA LYS A 256 -16.26 -10.74 -8.65
C LYS A 256 -16.37 -11.56 -7.37
#